data_AF-A0A452XBS2-F1
#
_entry.id   AF-A0A452XBS2-F1
#
_cell.length_a   1.000
_cell.length_b   1.000
_cell.length_c   1.000
_cell.angle_alpha   90.00
_cell.angle_beta   90.00
_cell.angle_gamma   90.00
#
_symmetry.space_group_name_H-M   'P 1'
#
loop_
_entity.id
_entity.type
_entity.pdbx_description
1 polymer ?
#
loop_
_entity_poly.entity_id
_entity_poly.type
_entity_poly.pdbx_seq_one_letter_code
_entity_poly.pdbx_strand_id
1 'polypeptide(L)' 'PPNCDRAVCDYLCTDSHQQYLITSAQDGGLSVWDLQTETCVHTLVLHGKFIGHVACHPALPLIVAGSRDGDHLTVCFW' A
#
# COMPACT_ATOMS: atom_id res chain seq x y z
N PRO A 1 -10.60 6.86 4.42
CA PRO A 1 -10.96 6.11 5.65
C PRO A 1 -10.70 6.95 6.92
N PRO A 2 -11.45 6.73 8.01
CA PRO A 2 -11.38 7.55 9.22
C PRO A 2 -10.17 7.16 10.08
N ASN A 3 -8.95 7.45 9.63
CA ASN A 3 -7.73 7.65 10.45
C ASN A 3 -6.46 8.02 9.65
N CYS A 4 -6.58 8.77 8.54
CA CYS A 4 -5.48 9.05 7.60
C CYS A 4 -4.39 10.04 8.11
N ASP A 5 -4.18 10.17 9.42
CA ASP A 5 -3.37 11.27 10.00
C ASP A 5 -1.84 11.12 9.79
N ARG A 6 -1.38 10.02 9.17
CA ARG A 6 0.04 9.76 8.84
C ARG A 6 0.25 8.94 7.55
N ALA A 7 -0.74 8.84 6.68
CA ALA A 7 -0.63 8.07 5.44
C ALA A 7 0.28 8.82 4.44
N VAL A 8 1.31 8.14 3.91
CA VAL A 8 2.31 8.79 3.04
C VAL A 8 2.02 8.60 1.55
N CYS A 9 1.13 7.69 1.16
CA CYS A 9 0.78 7.45 -0.25
C CYS A 9 -0.67 6.97 -0.37
N ASP A 10 -1.47 7.64 -1.21
CA ASP A 10 -2.83 7.23 -1.60
C ASP A 10 -2.79 6.82 -3.09
N TYR A 11 -2.77 5.51 -3.38
CA TYR A 11 -2.90 5.00 -4.75
C TYR A 11 -4.23 4.26 -4.91
N LEU A 12 -4.94 4.60 -5.99
CA LEU A 12 -6.21 3.97 -6.40
C LEU A 12 -5.91 2.93 -7.47
N CYS A 13 -6.11 1.64 -7.16
CA CYS A 13 -6.10 0.59 -8.17
C CYS A 13 -7.54 0.36 -8.63
N THR A 14 -7.84 0.63 -9.90
CA THR A 14 -9.15 0.37 -10.48
C THR A 14 -9.06 -0.90 -11.31
N ASP A 15 -9.47 -2.04 -10.76
CA ASP A 15 -10.10 -3.02 -11.64
C ASP A 15 -11.48 -2.44 -11.98
N SER A 16 -11.92 -2.61 -13.22
CA SER A 16 -13.08 -1.98 -13.87
C SER A 16 -14.41 -2.00 -13.08
N HIS A 17 -14.50 -2.76 -11.99
CA HIS A 17 -15.65 -2.81 -11.09
C HIS A 17 -15.35 -2.60 -9.59
N GLN A 18 -14.08 -2.67 -9.15
CA GLN A 18 -13.72 -2.65 -7.73
C GLN A 18 -12.56 -1.70 -7.48
N GLN A 19 -12.79 -0.74 -6.58
CA GLN A 19 -11.83 0.29 -6.24
C GLN A 19 -11.12 -0.10 -4.96
N TYR A 20 -9.81 -0.33 -5.06
CA TYR A 20 -8.98 -0.55 -3.89
C TYR A 20 -8.17 0.70 -3.57
N LEU A 21 -8.19 1.08 -2.30
CA LEU A 21 -7.31 2.10 -1.76
C LEU A 21 -6.16 1.42 -1.03
N ILE A 22 -4.94 1.75 -1.44
CA ILE A 22 -3.73 1.28 -0.76
C ILE A 22 -3.16 2.44 0.05
N THR A 23 -2.98 2.21 1.35
CA THR A 23 -2.40 3.19 2.27
C THR A 23 -1.16 2.60 2.92
N SER A 24 -0.05 3.34 2.93
CA SER A 24 1.15 2.98 3.68
C SER A 24 1.29 3.80 4.96
N ALA A 25 1.86 3.19 5.99
CA ALA A 25 2.13 3.77 7.29
C ALA A 25 3.65 3.89 7.53
N GLN A 26 4.02 4.82 8.42
CA GLN A 26 5.42 5.11 8.74
C GLN A 26 6.18 3.94 9.38
N ASP A 27 5.46 3.03 10.02
CA ASP A 27 5.99 1.82 10.66
C ASP A 27 6.25 0.66 9.68
N GLY A 28 6.03 0.89 8.38
CA GLY A 28 6.18 -0.14 7.35
C GLY A 28 4.95 -1.01 7.16
N GLY A 29 3.81 -0.64 7.76
CA GLY A 29 2.52 -1.23 7.45
C GLY A 29 1.98 -0.74 6.10
N LEU A 30 1.34 -1.62 5.36
CA LEU A 30 0.59 -1.30 4.15
C LEU A 30 -0.77 -1.97 4.24
N SER A 31 -1.83 -1.18 4.13
CA SER A 31 -3.21 -1.67 4.21
C SER A 31 -3.89 -1.51 2.85
N VAL A 32 -4.57 -2.56 2.43
CA VAL A 32 -5.42 -2.58 1.24
C VAL A 32 -6.87 -2.53 1.69
N TRP A 33 -7.57 -1.51 1.23
CA TRP A 33 -8.95 -1.24 1.58
C TRP A 33 -9.83 -1.45 0.35
N ASP A 34 -10.92 -2.17 0.53
CA ASP A 34 -12.01 -2.17 -0.42
C ASP A 34 -12.86 -0.92 -0.16
N LEU A 35 -12.92 0.00 -1.12
CA LEU A 35 -13.69 1.23 -0.99
C LEU A 35 -15.19 1.02 -1.13
N GLN A 36 -15.64 -0.09 -1.72
CA GLN A 36 -17.06 -0.39 -1.86
C GLN A 36 -17.66 -0.91 -0.55
N THR A 37 -16.91 -1.75 0.17
CA THR A 37 -17.33 -2.29 1.48
C THR A 37 -16.77 -1.51 2.67
N GLU A 38 -15.85 -0.57 2.43
CA GLU A 38 -15.12 0.20 3.45
C GLU A 38 -14.34 -0.67 4.44
N THR A 39 -13.91 -1.87 4.02
CA THR A 39 -13.20 -2.82 4.88
C THR A 39 -11.73 -2.96 4.49
N CYS A 40 -10.86 -3.13 5.48
CA CYS A 40 -9.48 -3.55 5.26
C CYS A 40 -9.47 -5.03 4.86
N VAL A 41 -9.11 -5.31 3.61
CA VAL A 41 -9.08 -6.67 3.05
C VAL A 41 -7.71 -7.33 3.25
N HIS A 42 -6.64 -6.55 3.22
CA HIS A 42 -5.28 -7.04 3.44
C HIS A 42 -4.44 -6.06 4.26
N THR A 43 -3.55 -6.62 5.08
CA THR A 43 -2.49 -5.88 5.76
C THR A 43 -1.18 -6.56 5.46
N LEU A 44 -0.31 -5.85 4.76
CA LEU A 44 1.04 -6.26 4.38
C LEU A 44 2.02 -5.51 5.26
N VAL A 45 3.15 -6.15 5.61
CA VAL A 45 4.16 -5.55 6.48
C VAL A 45 5.50 -5.66 5.80
N LEU A 46 6.12 -4.51 5.55
CA LEU A 46 7.48 -4.41 5.05
C LEU A 46 8.46 -4.38 6.24
N HIS A 47 8.53 -5.49 6.99
CA HIS A 47 9.48 -5.78 8.09
C HIS A 47 10.07 -4.56 8.84
N GLY A 48 9.23 -3.64 9.35
CA GLY A 48 9.65 -2.51 10.18
C GLY A 48 10.41 -1.40 9.44
N LYS A 49 10.31 -1.34 8.11
CA LYS A 49 10.96 -0.32 7.28
C LYS A 49 9.95 0.69 6.76
N PHE A 50 10.33 1.97 6.76
CA PHE A 50 9.48 3.03 6.25
C PHE A 50 9.20 2.85 4.75
N ILE A 51 7.92 2.79 4.36
CA ILE A 51 7.53 2.68 2.94
C ILE A 51 7.52 4.08 2.33
N GLY A 52 8.48 4.36 1.45
CA GLY A 52 8.57 5.64 0.74
C GLY A 52 7.77 5.67 -0.56
N HIS A 53 7.57 4.51 -1.19
CA HIS A 53 6.89 4.39 -2.48
C HIS A 53 6.05 3.12 -2.57
N VAL A 54 4.88 3.23 -3.19
CA VAL A 54 3.98 2.11 -3.50
C VAL A 54 3.50 2.27 -4.95
N ALA A 55 3.40 1.16 -5.67
CA ALA A 55 2.83 1.10 -7.01
C ALA A 55 1.99 -0.18 -7.15
N CYS A 56 0.91 -0.12 -7.92
CA CYS A 56 0.07 -1.27 -8.25
C CYS A 56 0.04 -1.48 -9.76
N HIS A 57 -0.04 -2.73 -10.20
CA HIS A 57 -0.18 -3.02 -11.63
C HIS A 57 -1.64 -2.74 -12.08
N PRO A 58 -1.87 -2.04 -13.20
CA PRO A 58 -3.22 -1.61 -13.60
C PRO A 58 -4.15 -2.74 -14.04
N ALA A 59 -3.61 -3.93 -14.33
CA ALA A 59 -4.38 -5.07 -14.83
C ALA A 59 -4.11 -6.40 -14.09
N LEU A 60 -3.14 -6.41 -13.18
CA LEU A 60 -2.73 -7.62 -12.47
C LEU A 60 -2.85 -7.31 -10.97
N PRO A 61 -3.24 -8.29 -10.14
CA PRO A 61 -3.31 -8.11 -8.70
C PRO A 61 -1.89 -8.15 -8.09
N LEU A 62 -1.02 -7.24 -8.54
CA LEU A 62 0.37 -7.13 -8.12
C LEU A 62 0.59 -5.78 -7.45
N ILE A 63 1.13 -5.82 -6.24
CA ILE A 63 1.51 -4.63 -5.48
C ILE A 63 3.02 -4.63 -5.30
N VAL A 64 3.62 -3.46 -5.53
CA VAL A 64 5.05 -3.21 -5.34
C VAL A 64 5.20 -2.12 -4.29
N ALA A 65 6.00 -2.39 -3.26
CA ALA A 65 6.40 -1.35 -2.32
C ALA A 65 7.92 -1.30 -2.20
N GLY A 66 8.43 -0.07 -2.05
CA GLY A 66 9.83 0.23 -1.91
C GLY A 66 10.12 1.00 -0.63
N SER A 67 11.18 0.61 0.06
CA SER A 67 11.77 1.32 1.18
C SER A 67 13.25 1.56 0.95
N ARG A 68 13.75 2.71 1.40
CA ARG A 68 15.16 3.08 1.39
C ARG A 68 15.60 3.47 2.79
N ASP A 69 16.47 2.65 3.37
CA ASP A 69 17.16 2.95 4.62
C ASP A 69 18.64 3.20 4.33
N GLY A 70 19.02 4.47 4.16
CA GLY A 70 20.39 4.86 3.81
C GLY A 70 20.84 4.29 2.45
N ASP A 71 21.74 3.30 2.50
CA ASP A 71 22.30 2.59 1.33
C ASP A 71 21.52 1.32 0.93
N HIS A 72 20.59 0.85 1.77
CA HIS A 72 19.84 -0.36 1.49
C HIS A 72 18.46 -0.04 0.91
N LEU A 73 18.25 -0.44 -0.35
CA LEU A 73 16.94 -0.46 -1.00
C LEU A 73 16.29 -1.83 -0.76
N THR A 74 15.06 -1.83 -0.28
CA THR A 74 14.22 -3.04 -0.18
C THR A 74 13.01 -2.85 -1.06
N VAL A 75 12.78 -3.80 -1.97
CA VAL A 75 11.61 -3.84 -2.83
C VAL A 75 10.89 -5.16 -2.56
N CYS A 76 9.61 -5.08 -2.24
CA CYS A 76 8.76 -6.25 -2.05
C CYS A 76 7.65 -6.26 -3.09
N PHE A 77 7.32 -7.46 -3.52
CA PHE A 77 6.26 -7.79 -4.46
C PHE A 77 5.29 -8.70 -3.74
N TRP A 78 4.01 -8.41 -3.84
CA TRP A 78 2.91 -9.26 -3.37
C TRP A 78 1.97 -9.54 -4.53
#